data_AF-A0A3C0UDC3-F1
#
_entry.id   AF-A0A3C0UDC3-F1
#
_cell.length_a   1.000
_cell.length_b   1.000
_cell.length_c   1.000
_cell.angle_alpha   90.00
_cell.angle_beta   90.00
_cell.angle_gamma   90.00
#
_symmetry.space_group_name_H-M   'P 1'
#
loop_
_entity.id
_entity.type
_entity.pdbx_description
1 polymer ?
#
loop_
_entity_poly.entity_id
_entity_poly.type
_entity_poly.pdbx_seq_one_letter_code
_entity_poly.pdbx_strand_id
1 'polypeptide(L)'
;NTSNISVIAYKPEDYDFIKQHVTAERVKEYFSEIVQGEVIRYELPNVGALNFVMYQALGGGVTRTLALDIHGKALSSAMMNLEIPER
;
A
#
# COMPACT_ATOMS: atom_id res chain seq x y z
N ASN A 1 -2.56 14.92 -3.92
CA ASN A 1 -1.33 14.13 -3.76
C ASN A 1 -1.68 12.88 -2.97
N THR A 2 -2.30 11.90 -3.62
CA THR A 2 -2.84 10.70 -2.98
C THR A 2 -2.50 9.52 -3.88
N SER A 3 -1.98 8.45 -3.30
CA SER A 3 -1.74 7.19 -3.99
C SER A 3 -2.67 6.12 -3.43
N ASN A 4 -3.12 5.22 -4.29
CA ASN A 4 -3.99 4.12 -3.91
C ASN A 4 -3.36 2.80 -4.36
N ILE A 5 -3.23 1.86 -3.44
CA ILE A 5 -2.66 0.53 -3.69
C ILE A 5 -3.62 -0.52 -3.14
N SER A 6 -3.98 -1.47 -3.98
CA SER A 6 -4.77 -2.63 -3.57
C SER A 6 -3.86 -3.85 -3.47
N VAL A 7 -3.96 -4.57 -2.35
CA VAL A 7 -3.37 -5.90 -2.14
C VAL A 7 -4.50 -6.91 -2.29
N ILE A 8 -4.39 -7.80 -3.26
CA ILE A 8 -5.42 -8.80 -3.58
C ILE A 8 -4.83 -10.17 -3.29
N ALA A 9 -5.52 -10.96 -2.47
CA ALA A 9 -5.11 -12.33 -2.17
C ALA A 9 -5.18 -13.18 -3.44
N TYR A 10 -4.08 -13.83 -3.80
CA TYR A 10 -4.05 -14.73 -4.96
C TYR A 10 -4.95 -15.96 -4.74
N LYS A 11 -4.90 -16.53 -3.53
CA LYS A 11 -5.86 -17.53 -3.07
C LYS A 11 -6.80 -16.90 -2.05
N PRO A 12 -8.11 -17.12 -2.14
CA PRO A 12 -9.07 -16.59 -1.16
C PRO A 12 -8.76 -17.00 0.30
N GLU A 13 -8.19 -18.19 0.49
CA GLU A 13 -7.81 -18.74 1.81
C GLU A 13 -6.68 -17.96 2.51
N ASP A 14 -5.92 -17.16 1.77
CA ASP A 14 -4.84 -16.32 2.31
C ASP A 14 -5.36 -14.96 2.79
N TYR A 15 -6.61 -14.60 2.48
CA TYR A 15 -7.15 -13.27 2.76
C TYR A 15 -7.07 -12.91 4.25
N ASP A 16 -7.51 -13.79 5.15
CA ASP A 16 -7.51 -13.49 6.59
C ASP A 16 -6.08 -13.35 7.14
N PHE A 17 -5.15 -14.15 6.62
CA PHE A 17 -3.73 -14.05 6.97
C PHE A 17 -3.12 -12.72 6.52
N ILE A 18 -3.39 -12.32 5.26
CA ILE A 18 -2.94 -11.04 4.70
C ILE A 18 -3.58 -9.88 5.46
N LYS A 19 -4.88 -9.95 5.77
CA LYS A 19 -5.60 -8.94 6.56
C LYS A 19 -5.00 -8.74 7.95
N GLN A 20 -4.55 -9.80 8.60
CA GLN A 20 -3.93 -9.74 9.91
C GLN A 20 -2.55 -9.05 9.87
N HIS A 21 -1.74 -9.31 8.83
CA HIS A 21 -0.34 -8.89 8.78
C HIS A 21 -0.06 -7.66 7.92
N VAL A 22 -0.96 -7.29 7.01
CA VAL A 22 -0.86 -6.10 6.16
C VAL A 22 -1.78 -5.03 6.73
N THR A 23 -1.32 -4.37 7.79
CA THR A 23 -2.06 -3.30 8.48
C THR A 23 -1.73 -1.91 7.92
N ALA A 24 -2.59 -0.93 8.19
CA ALA A 24 -2.35 0.44 7.76
C ALA A 24 -1.06 1.02 8.35
N GLU A 25 -0.75 0.66 9.59
CA GLU A 25 0.43 1.08 10.33
C GLU A 25 1.70 0.52 9.68
N ARG A 26 1.73 -0.78 9.36
CA ARG A 26 2.87 -1.42 8.69
C ARG A 26 3.10 -0.84 7.30
N VAL A 27 2.03 -0.61 6.54
CA VAL A 27 2.12 0.04 5.23
C VAL A 27 2.66 1.47 5.37
N LYS A 28 2.20 2.23 6.37
CA LYS A 28 2.70 3.59 6.62
C LYS A 28 4.18 3.61 7.01
N GLU A 29 4.61 2.69 7.85
CA GLU A 29 6.01 2.55 8.26
C GLU A 29 6.89 2.17 7.06
N TYR A 30 6.45 1.18 6.26
CA TYR A 30 7.17 0.72 5.08
C TYR A 30 7.35 1.84 4.03
N PHE A 31 6.32 2.67 3.83
CA PHE A 31 6.38 3.80 2.91
C PHE A 31 6.75 5.13 3.58
N SER A 32 7.31 5.14 4.78
CA SER A 32 7.54 6.37 5.57
C SER A 32 8.42 7.41 4.88
N GLU A 33 9.34 7.00 4.01
CA GLU A 33 10.17 7.91 3.21
C GLU A 33 9.39 8.65 2.11
N ILE A 34 8.23 8.10 1.71
CA ILE A 34 7.44 8.54 0.55
C ILE A 34 6.09 9.14 1.01
N VAL A 35 5.46 8.55 2.03
CA VAL A 35 4.14 8.85 2.53
C VAL A 35 4.25 9.62 3.84
N GLN A 36 4.01 10.93 3.76
CA GLN A 36 4.04 11.80 4.95
C GLN A 36 2.67 11.99 5.61
N GLY A 37 1.60 11.58 4.93
CA GLY A 37 0.23 11.73 5.41
C GLY A 37 -0.32 10.51 6.13
N GLU A 38 -1.64 10.47 6.22
CA GLU A 38 -2.38 9.32 6.74
C GLU A 38 -2.40 8.16 5.73
N VAL A 39 -2.44 6.94 6.24
CA VAL A 39 -2.71 5.73 5.47
C VAL A 39 -4.02 5.14 5.98
N ILE A 40 -5.02 5.05 5.13
CA ILE A 40 -6.32 4.47 5.46
C ILE A 40 -6.45 3.13 4.75
N ARG A 41 -6.77 2.07 5.52
CA ARG A 41 -7.04 0.73 5.00
C ARG A 41 -8.54 0.49 4.89
N TYR A 42 -8.97 0.02 3.72
CA TYR A 42 -10.32 -0.46 3.45
C TYR A 42 -10.27 -1.96 3.19
N GLU A 43 -11.18 -2.70 3.84
CA GLU A 43 -11.29 -4.14 3.67
C GLU A 43 -12.38 -4.47 2.65
N LEU A 44 -12.06 -5.32 1.68
CA LEU A 44 -12.94 -5.74 0.61
C LEU A 44 -13.06 -7.27 0.61
N PRO A 45 -13.73 -7.86 1.61
CA PRO A 45 -13.74 -9.32 1.82
C PRO A 45 -14.35 -10.09 0.64
N ASN A 46 -15.35 -9.51 -0.03
CA ASN A 46 -16.02 -10.14 -1.18
C ASN A 46 -15.12 -10.38 -2.39
N VAL A 47 -13.99 -9.67 -2.48
CA VAL A 47 -12.99 -9.81 -3.56
C VAL A 47 -11.62 -10.20 -3.01
N GLY A 48 -11.53 -10.56 -1.71
CA GLY A 48 -10.28 -10.94 -1.05
C GLY A 48 -9.21 -9.86 -1.10
N ALA A 49 -9.59 -8.58 -0.97
CA ALA A 49 -8.66 -7.46 -1.15
C ALA A 49 -8.61 -6.50 0.05
N LEU A 50 -7.47 -5.82 0.17
CA LEU A 50 -7.24 -4.69 1.05
C LEU A 50 -6.86 -3.50 0.19
N ASN A 51 -7.46 -2.35 0.41
CA ASN A 51 -7.17 -1.14 -0.33
C ASN A 51 -6.59 -0.06 0.58
N PHE A 52 -5.42 0.46 0.24
CA PHE A 52 -4.69 1.45 1.02
C PHE A 52 -4.68 2.80 0.31
N VAL A 53 -5.33 3.78 0.94
CA VAL A 53 -5.29 5.17 0.49
C VAL A 53 -4.21 5.89 1.29
N MET A 54 -3.16 6.31 0.59
CA MET A 54 -1.99 6.95 1.19
C MET A 54 -1.96 8.42 0.80
N TYR A 55 -2.13 9.30 1.79
CA TYR A 55 -2.12 10.74 1.59
C TYR A 55 -0.70 11.31 1.62
N GLN A 56 -0.49 12.38 0.85
CA GLN A 56 0.81 13.07 0.70
C GLN A 56 1.95 12.17 0.15
N ALA A 57 1.62 11.16 -0.64
CA ALA A 57 2.53 10.10 -1.08
C ALA A 57 3.46 10.41 -2.28
N LEU A 58 3.29 11.54 -2.99
CA LEU A 58 4.01 11.83 -4.25
C LEU A 58 4.82 13.14 -4.18
N GLY A 59 5.27 13.57 -3.00
CA GLY A 59 6.20 14.70 -2.86
C GLY A 59 5.77 16.05 -3.48
N GLY A 60 4.47 16.28 -3.67
CA GLY A 60 3.93 17.48 -4.34
C GLY A 60 3.32 17.25 -5.73
N GLY A 61 3.34 16.01 -6.23
CA GLY A 61 2.72 15.60 -7.48
C GLY A 61 3.69 15.60 -8.67
N VAL A 62 3.13 15.35 -9.86
CA VAL A 62 3.88 14.92 -11.05
C VAL A 62 4.98 15.89 -11.48
N THR A 63 4.75 17.19 -11.29
CA THR A 63 5.60 18.27 -11.82
C THR A 63 6.63 18.80 -10.82
N ARG A 64 6.61 18.35 -9.57
CA ARG A 64 7.50 18.83 -8.51
C ARG A 64 8.25 17.73 -7.76
N THR A 65 7.88 16.47 -7.96
CA THR A 65 8.55 15.37 -7.30
C THR A 65 9.88 15.03 -7.98
N LEU A 66 10.92 14.80 -7.18
CA LEU A 66 12.17 14.19 -7.62
C LEU A 66 12.08 12.65 -7.65
N ALA A 67 10.93 12.09 -7.26
CA ALA A 67 10.70 10.65 -7.28
C ALA A 67 10.72 10.11 -8.71
N LEU A 68 11.53 9.08 -8.96
CA LEU A 68 11.64 8.40 -10.26
C LEU A 68 10.30 7.81 -10.74
N ASP A 69 9.43 7.40 -9.82
CA ASP A 69 8.09 6.90 -10.15
C ASP A 69 7.01 7.93 -9.82
N ILE A 70 6.90 8.87 -10.74
CA ILE A 70 5.99 10.01 -10.65
C ILE A 70 4.50 9.58 -10.67
N HIS A 71 4.20 8.41 -11.23
CA HIS A 71 2.84 7.89 -11.38
C HIS A 71 2.44 6.88 -10.29
N GLY A 72 3.34 6.54 -9.37
CA GLY A 72 3.09 5.58 -8.29
C GLY A 72 2.89 4.13 -8.77
N LYS A 73 3.26 3.80 -10.01
CA LYS A 73 3.09 2.45 -10.59
C LYS A 73 4.05 1.44 -9.97
N ALA A 74 5.27 1.86 -9.68
CA ALA A 74 6.28 1.08 -8.99
C ALA A 74 5.96 0.88 -7.51
N LEU A 75 5.10 1.70 -6.89
CA LEU A 75 4.68 1.50 -5.50
C LEU A 75 3.95 0.16 -5.31
N SER A 76 3.24 -0.33 -6.33
CA SER A 76 2.64 -1.67 -6.31
C SER A 76 3.71 -2.77 -6.23
N SER A 77 4.82 -2.61 -6.95
CA SER A 77 5.97 -3.52 -6.88
C SER A 77 6.67 -3.45 -5.52
N ALA A 78 6.83 -2.24 -4.98
CA ALA A 78 7.37 -2.05 -3.63
C ALA A 78 6.48 -2.72 -2.56
N MET A 79 5.16 -2.60 -2.66
CA MET A 79 4.22 -3.26 -1.74
C MET A 79 4.39 -4.79 -1.72
N MET A 80 4.74 -5.41 -2.84
CA MET A 80 5.00 -6.86 -2.90
C MET A 80 6.24 -7.30 -2.13
N ASN A 81 7.15 -6.37 -1.79
CA ASN A 81 8.33 -6.62 -0.97
C ASN A 81 8.07 -6.36 0.53
N LEU A 82 6.83 -6.04 0.94
CA LEU A 82 6.49 -5.93 2.35
C LEU A 82 6.60 -7.31 3.01
N GLU A 83 7.56 -7.46 3.92
CA GLU A 83 7.75 -8.69 4.67
C GLU A 83 6.58 -8.94 5.64
N ILE A 84 6.06 -10.16 5.61
CA ILE A 84 5.06 -10.69 6.54
C ILE A 84 5.59 -12.02 7.11
N PRO A 85 5.14 -12.46 8.29
CA PRO A 85 5.58 -13.74 8.88
C PRO A 85 5.36 -14.93 7.94
N GLU A 86 6.14 -16.00 8.12
CA GLU A 86 5.85 -17.28 7.50
C GLU A 86 4.64 -17.95 8.16
N ARG A 87 3.94 -18.80 7.39
CA ARG A 87 2.71 -19.48 7.80
C ARG A 87 2.96 -20.92 8.22
#